data_AF-A0A7C3DM66-F1
#
_entry.id   AF-A0A7C3DM66-F1
#
_cell.length_a   1.000
_cell.length_b   1.000
_cell.length_c   1.000
_cell.angle_alpha   90.00
_cell.angle_beta   90.00
_cell.angle_gamma   90.00
#
_symmetry.space_group_name_H-M   'P 1'
#
loop_
_entity.id
_entity.type
_entity.pdbx_description
1 polymer ?
#
loop_
_entity_poly.entity_id
_entity_poly.type
_entity_poly.pdbx_seq_one_letter_code
_entity_poly.pdbx_strand_id
1 'polypeptide(L)' 'GTGRGLANALRKLESWSKRIPLDANPAMSHMYIIKPFSGESLMKLFSTHPPTAERIARLERLA' A
#
# COMPACT_ATOMS: atom_id res chain seq x y z
N GLY A 1 2.44 20.89 1.10
CA GLY A 1 3.31 19.73 0.84
C GLY A 1 3.15 19.30 -0.60
N THR A 2 4.21 18.85 -1.27
CA THR A 2 4.16 18.49 -2.70
C THR A 2 3.62 17.07 -2.89
N GLY A 3 2.72 16.85 -3.86
CA GLY A 3 2.19 15.50 -4.16
C GLY A 3 3.30 14.51 -4.52
N ARG A 4 4.37 15.00 -5.16
CA ARG A 4 5.56 14.20 -5.54
C ARG A 4 6.36 13.71 -4.33
N GLY A 5 6.49 14.52 -3.27
CA GLY A 5 7.15 14.09 -2.04
C GLY A 5 6.41 12.93 -1.37
N LEU A 6 5.07 13.03 -1.32
CA LEU A 6 4.23 11.96 -0.76
C LEU A 6 4.24 10.70 -1.62
N ALA A 7 4.20 10.83 -2.95
CA ALA A 7 4.30 9.70 -3.88
C ALA A 7 5.61 8.91 -3.67
N ASN A 8 6.74 9.62 -3.54
CA ASN A 8 8.05 9.00 -3.30
C ASN A 8 8.12 8.29 -1.93
N ALA A 9 7.53 8.89 -0.88
CA ALA A 9 7.47 8.28 0.44
C ALA A 9 6.67 6.96 0.42
N LEU A 10 5.51 6.95 -0.24
CA LEU A 10 4.67 5.75 -0.39
C LEU A 10 5.39 4.65 -1.17
N ARG A 11 6.07 5.00 -2.27
CA ARG A 11 6.87 4.05 -3.06
C ARG A 11 7.96 3.40 -2.21
N LYS A 12 8.65 4.18 -1.38
CA LYS A 12 9.67 3.67 -0.45
C LYS A 12 9.04 2.67 0.52
N LEU A 13 7.97 3.05 1.22
CA LEU A 13 7.29 2.17 2.19
C LEU A 13 6.85 0.84 1.56
N GLU A 14 6.22 0.88 0.37
CA GLU A 14 5.79 -0.33 -0.32
C GLU A 14 6.96 -1.24 -0.70
N SER A 15 8.04 -0.66 -1.24
CA SER A 15 9.22 -1.43 -1.63
C SER A 15 9.90 -2.12 -0.45
N TRP A 16 9.97 -1.45 0.70
CA TRP A 16 10.54 -2.02 1.93
C TRP A 16 9.63 -3.08 2.54
N SER A 17 8.32 -2.89 2.50
CA SER A 17 7.34 -3.85 3.03
C SER A 17 7.38 -5.21 2.31
N LYS A 18 7.72 -5.24 1.03
CA LYS A 18 7.77 -6.47 0.23
C LYS A 18 9.06 -7.27 0.41
N ARG A 19 10.09 -6.71 1.05
CA ARG A 19 11.42 -7.37 1.20
C ARG A 19 11.40 -8.53 2.18
N ILE A 20 10.60 -8.44 3.23
CA ILE A 20 10.50 -9.47 4.26
C ILE A 20 9.07 -10.02 4.19
N PRO A 21 8.84 -11.16 3.52
CA PRO A 21 7.52 -11.77 3.50
C PRO A 21 7.15 -12.18 4.92
N LEU A 22 6.08 -11.58 5.45
CA LEU A 22 5.45 -12.00 6.69
C LEU A 22 4.37 -13.01 6.36
N ASP A 23 4.38 -14.15 7.05
CA ASP A 23 3.23 -15.04 7.10
C ASP A 23 2.15 -14.38 7.97
N ALA A 24 1.30 -13.61 7.32
CA ALA A 24 0.34 -12.75 7.98
C ALA A 24 -1.02 -13.41 8.01
N ASN A 25 -1.71 -13.28 9.13
CA ASN A 25 -3.09 -13.73 9.24
C ASN A 25 -4.02 -12.60 8.74
N PRO A 26 -4.85 -12.83 7.70
CA PRO A 26 -5.79 -11.81 7.21
C PRO A 26 -6.75 -11.27 8.28
N ALA A 27 -7.11 -12.08 9.28
CA ALA A 27 -7.97 -11.67 10.40
C ALA A 27 -7.31 -10.60 11.29
N MET A 28 -5.97 -10.54 11.31
CA MET A 28 -5.17 -9.56 12.06
C MET A 28 -4.76 -8.36 11.20
N SER A 29 -5.40 -8.14 10.05
CA SER A 29 -4.99 -7.11 9.08
C SER A 29 -4.91 -5.68 9.65
N HIS A 30 -5.73 -5.37 10.65
CA HIS A 30 -5.77 -4.08 11.35
C HIS A 30 -4.54 -3.81 12.23
N MET A 31 -3.74 -4.84 12.55
CA MET A 31 -2.51 -4.71 13.34
C MET A 31 -1.27 -4.39 12.49
N TYR A 32 -1.36 -4.49 11.15
CA TYR A 32 -0.23 -4.25 10.27
C TYR A 32 -0.20 -2.82 9.75
N ILE A 33 0.96 -2.18 9.85
CA ILE A 33 1.21 -0.84 9.28
C ILE A 33 1.11 -0.89 7.75
N ILE A 34 1.53 -2.00 7.12
CA ILE A 34 1.48 -2.22 5.68
C ILE A 34 0.95 -3.64 5.43
N LYS A 35 -0.06 -3.78 4.57
CA LYS A 35 -0.66 -5.06 4.22
C LYS A 35 0.37 -5.95 3.48
N PRO A 36 0.72 -7.13 4.01
CA PRO A 36 1.73 -8.01 3.41
C PRO A 36 1.17 -8.94 2.32
N PHE A 37 -0.14 -8.92 2.05
CA PHE A 37 -0.80 -9.81 1.10
C PHE A 37 -0.68 -9.33 -0.35
N SER A 38 -0.06 -10.14 -1.22
CA SER A 38 -0.02 -9.92 -2.67
C SER A 38 -1.24 -10.55 -3.36
N GLY A 39 -2.39 -9.85 -3.37
CA GLY A 39 -3.62 -10.36 -3.99
C GLY A 39 -4.58 -9.26 -4.39
N GLU A 40 -4.23 -8.47 -5.42
CA GLU A 40 -4.93 -7.24 -5.83
C GLU A 40 -6.42 -7.41 -6.17
N SER A 41 -6.85 -8.58 -6.67
CA SER A 41 -8.23 -8.75 -7.17
C SER A 41 -9.24 -9.16 -6.08
N LEU A 42 -8.86 -10.05 -5.16
CA LEU A 42 -9.73 -10.49 -4.06
C LEU A 42 -9.73 -9.49 -2.88
N MET A 43 -8.66 -8.71 -2.71
CA MET A 43 -8.55 -7.73 -1.62
C MET A 43 -9.38 -6.47 -1.83
N LYS A 44 -9.74 -6.09 -3.07
CA LYS A 44 -10.56 -4.88 -3.33
C LYS A 44 -11.90 -4.88 -2.59
N LEU A 45 -12.51 -6.06 -2.41
CA LEU A 45 -13.78 -6.21 -1.71
C LEU A 45 -13.67 -5.98 -0.20
N PHE A 46 -12.46 -6.11 0.38
CA PHE A 46 -12.19 -5.97 1.81
C PHE A 46 -11.22 -4.82 2.14
N SER A 47 -10.95 -3.94 1.17
CA SER A 47 -9.98 -2.85 1.35
C SER A 47 -10.68 -1.57 1.80
N THR A 48 -10.35 -1.10 3.00
CA THR A 48 -10.79 0.21 3.53
C THR A 48 -10.06 1.38 2.85
N HIS A 49 -9.01 1.11 2.07
CA HIS A 49 -8.24 2.10 1.32
C HIS A 49 -7.90 1.59 -0.09
N PRO A 50 -7.78 2.49 -1.08
CA PRO A 50 -7.30 2.12 -2.41
C PRO A 50 -5.85 1.59 -2.34
N PRO A 51 -5.46 0.67 -3.23
CA PRO A 51 -4.10 0.13 -3.29
C PRO A 51 -3.03 1.23 -3.37
N THR A 52 -1.84 0.96 -2.81
CA THR A 52 -0.73 1.94 -2.77
C THR A 52 -0.33 2.42 -4.16
N ALA A 53 -0.32 1.55 -5.17
CA ALA A 53 -0.07 1.92 -6.56
C ALA A 53 -1.07 2.96 -7.08
N GLU A 54 -2.36 2.81 -6.76
CA GLU A 54 -3.39 3.76 -7.16
C GLU A 54 -3.24 5.11 -6.44
N ARG A 55 -2.84 5.08 -5.16
CA ARG A 55 -2.53 6.29 -4.38
C ARG A 55 -1.36 7.05 -5.00
N ILE A 56 -0.29 6.36 -5.39
CA ILE A 56 0.87 6.95 -6.08
C ILE A 56 0.44 7.58 -7.40
N ALA A 57 -0.30 6.84 -8.24
CA ALA A 57 -0.77 7.35 -9.52
C ALA A 57 -1.65 8.60 -9.39
N ARG A 58 -2.52 8.67 -8.37
CA ARG A 58 -3.30 9.88 -8.08
C ARG A 58 -2.42 11.06 -7.68
N LEU A 59 -1.41 10.82 -6.83
CA LEU A 59 -0.49 11.86 -6.37
C LEU A 59 0.43 12.40 -7.48
N GLU A 60 0.85 11.54 -8.40
CA GLU A 60 1.64 11.94 -9.57
C GLU A 60 0.85 12.78 -10.57
N ARG A 61 -0.47 12.56 -10.68
CA ARG A 61 -1.33 13.42 -11.50
C ARG A 61 -1.58 14.80 -10.91
N LEU A 62 -1.36 14.97 -9.59
CA LEU A 62 -1.57 16.23 -8.87
C LEU A 62 -0.28 17.04 -8.70
N ALA A 63 0.87 16.54 -9.17
CA ALA A 63 2.20 17.09 -8.89
C ALA A 63 3.01 17.37 -10.15
#